data_AF-Q744Z2-F1
#
_entry.id   AF-Q744Z2-F1
#
_cell.length_a   1.000
_cell.length_b   1.000
_cell.length_c   1.000
_cell.angle_alpha   90.00
_cell.angle_beta   90.00
_cell.angle_gamma   90.00
#
_symmetry.space_group_name_H-M   'P 1'
#
loop_
_entity.id
_entity.type
_entity.pdbx_description
1 polymer ?
#
loop_
_entity_poly.entity_id
_entity_poly.type
_entity_poly.pdbx_seq_one_letter_code
_entity_poly.pdbx_strand_id
1 'polypeptide(L)'
;MAITDAAEYAHLREADLEALGVALEAIRRDIENSRGEHDRTYIQRAIAFQRGLDLAARLVIAASRSGPGWALGTAALATAKSIENMELGHNICHGQWDWMNDPEIHSSTWEWDMVGVSSQWRYAHNYRHRLGAESGVPGRQGLSDLSRAESSAMAPHAHRERGRQPAAKCVGLRGDLLRTPRRGHTEVRARRTER
;
A
#
# COMPACT_ATOMS: atom_id res chain seq x y z
N MET A 1 -20.69 -5.20 -24.62
CA MET A 1 -22.14 -4.99 -24.44
C MET A 1 -22.37 -4.00 -23.31
N ALA A 2 -22.26 -2.70 -23.61
CA ALA A 2 -22.64 -1.61 -22.70
C ALA A 2 -23.29 -0.43 -23.49
N ILE A 3 -23.47 -0.59 -24.80
CA ILE A 3 -23.93 0.46 -25.73
C ILE A 3 -25.20 -0.01 -26.47
N THR A 4 -25.89 -1.05 -25.98
CA THR A 4 -27.14 -1.54 -26.60
C THR A 4 -28.37 -0.79 -26.10
N ASP A 5 -28.34 -0.18 -24.90
CA ASP A 5 -29.47 0.56 -24.31
C ASP A 5 -29.31 2.08 -24.38
N ALA A 6 -28.47 2.61 -25.28
CA ALA A 6 -28.30 4.06 -25.43
C ALA A 6 -29.63 4.79 -25.74
N ALA A 7 -30.57 4.11 -26.40
CA ALA A 7 -31.92 4.63 -26.65
C ALA A 7 -32.77 4.73 -25.37
N GLU A 8 -32.53 3.86 -24.38
CA GLU A 8 -33.19 3.91 -23.08
C GLU A 8 -32.72 5.11 -22.26
N TYR A 9 -31.49 5.59 -22.42
CA TYR A 9 -31.01 6.80 -21.71
C TYR A 9 -31.19 8.09 -22.52
N ALA A 10 -31.54 8.02 -23.80
CA ALA A 10 -31.70 9.15 -24.70
C ALA A 10 -32.88 10.09 -24.36
N HIS A 11 -33.74 9.71 -23.41
CA HIS A 11 -34.86 10.54 -22.94
C HIS A 11 -34.52 11.39 -21.69
N LEU A 12 -33.34 11.20 -21.09
CA LEU A 12 -32.92 12.01 -19.94
C LEU A 12 -32.67 13.45 -20.39
N ARG A 13 -33.39 14.38 -19.78
CA ARG A 13 -33.15 15.81 -20.00
C ARG A 13 -31.94 16.24 -19.18
N GLU A 14 -31.37 17.38 -19.53
CA GLU A 14 -30.23 17.97 -18.81
C GLU A 14 -30.51 18.11 -17.30
N ALA A 15 -31.74 18.48 -16.93
CA ALA A 15 -32.17 18.55 -15.53
C ALA A 15 -32.18 17.19 -14.81
N ASP A 16 -32.50 16.10 -15.52
CA ASP A 16 -32.50 14.75 -14.95
C ASP A 16 -31.05 14.25 -14.74
N LEU A 17 -30.13 14.62 -15.63
CA LEU A 17 -28.70 14.35 -15.50
C LEU A 17 -28.06 15.14 -14.33
N GLU A 18 -28.41 16.42 -14.17
CA GLU A 18 -27.92 17.24 -13.05
C GLU A 18 -28.44 16.68 -11.72
N ALA A 19 -29.72 16.33 -11.64
CA ALA A 19 -30.30 15.72 -10.44
C ALA A 19 -29.62 14.39 -10.09
N LEU A 20 -29.30 13.55 -11.09
CA LEU A 20 -28.52 12.33 -10.90
C LEU A 20 -27.11 12.62 -10.39
N GLY A 21 -26.43 13.62 -10.95
CA GLY A 21 -25.10 14.06 -10.51
C GLY A 21 -25.10 14.48 -9.04
N VAL A 22 -26.06 15.30 -8.63
CA VAL A 22 -26.25 15.73 -7.24
C VAL A 22 -26.51 14.52 -6.33
N ALA A 23 -27.33 13.56 -6.76
CA ALA A 23 -27.63 12.36 -5.98
C ALA A 23 -26.38 11.47 -5.79
N LEU A 24 -25.60 11.25 -6.85
CA LEU A 24 -24.35 10.48 -6.78
C LEU A 24 -23.31 11.16 -5.89
N GLU A 25 -23.21 12.49 -5.98
CA GLU A 25 -22.34 13.30 -5.13
C GLU A 25 -22.74 13.23 -3.66
N ALA A 26 -24.04 13.25 -3.36
CA ALA A 26 -24.55 13.05 -2.00
C ALA A 26 -24.14 11.68 -1.46
N ILE A 27 -24.34 10.60 -2.23
CA ILE A 27 -23.90 9.24 -1.84
C ILE A 27 -22.39 9.20 -1.61
N ARG A 28 -21.60 9.80 -2.51
CA ARG A 28 -20.13 9.87 -2.37
C ARG A 28 -19.74 10.53 -1.05
N ARG A 29 -20.34 11.67 -0.73
CA ARG A 29 -20.09 12.40 0.52
C ARG A 29 -20.50 11.59 1.74
N ASP A 30 -21.67 10.95 1.72
CA ASP A 30 -22.13 10.14 2.83
C ASP A 30 -21.18 8.98 3.11
N ILE A 31 -20.71 8.30 2.05
CA ILE A 31 -19.71 7.24 2.17
C ILE A 31 -18.39 7.80 2.69
N GLU A 32 -17.86 8.88 2.11
CA GLU A 32 -16.60 9.50 2.55
C GLU A 32 -16.65 9.97 4.01
N ASN A 33 -17.78 10.54 4.44
CA ASN A 33 -18.01 10.99 5.81
C ASN A 33 -18.19 9.83 6.79
N SER A 34 -18.66 8.67 6.32
CA SER A 34 -18.82 7.48 7.16
C SER A 34 -17.48 6.84 7.53
N ARG A 35 -16.41 7.15 6.79
CA ARG A 35 -15.06 6.63 7.03
C ARG A 35 -14.47 7.25 8.28
N GLY A 36 -13.74 6.47 9.05
CA GLY A 36 -13.09 7.03 10.24
C GLY A 36 -12.23 6.07 11.03
N GLU A 37 -12.18 6.30 12.33
CA GLU A 37 -11.26 5.61 13.24
C GLU A 37 -11.48 4.09 13.26
N HIS A 38 -12.71 3.63 13.04
CA HIS A 38 -13.02 2.20 12.96
C HIS A 38 -12.29 1.54 11.77
N ASP A 39 -12.34 2.16 10.59
CA ASP A 39 -11.68 1.63 9.39
C ASP A 39 -10.15 1.69 9.52
N ARG A 40 -9.64 2.78 10.10
CA ARG A 40 -8.21 2.91 10.44
C ARG A 40 -7.76 1.80 11.38
N THR A 41 -8.51 1.56 12.45
CA THR A 41 -8.22 0.50 13.42
C THR A 41 -8.28 -0.87 12.75
N TYR A 42 -9.24 -1.10 11.86
CA TYR A 42 -9.38 -2.34 11.11
C TYR A 42 -8.12 -2.63 10.28
N ILE A 43 -7.67 -1.70 9.43
CA ILE A 43 -6.54 -1.95 8.53
C ILE A 43 -5.24 -2.13 9.32
N GLN A 44 -5.02 -1.37 10.39
CA GLN A 44 -3.86 -1.55 11.27
C GLN A 44 -3.85 -2.93 11.94
N ARG A 45 -5.02 -3.41 12.40
CA ARG A 45 -5.15 -4.76 12.96
C ARG A 45 -4.96 -5.84 11.91
N ALA A 46 -5.48 -5.65 10.70
CA ALA A 46 -5.32 -6.59 9.60
C ALA A 46 -3.83 -6.74 9.24
N ILE A 47 -3.08 -5.63 9.16
CA ILE A 47 -1.62 -5.64 8.96
C ILE A 47 -0.91 -6.38 10.09
N ALA A 48 -1.22 -6.05 11.35
CA ALA A 48 -0.59 -6.71 12.50
C ALA A 48 -0.88 -8.22 12.54
N PHE A 49 -2.12 -8.61 12.26
CA PHE A 49 -2.54 -10.01 12.19
C PHE A 49 -1.84 -10.76 11.07
N GLN A 50 -1.80 -10.20 9.86
CA GLN A 50 -1.12 -10.80 8.72
C GLN A 50 0.37 -11.02 9.01
N ARG A 51 1.07 -10.00 9.50
CA ARG A 51 2.51 -10.08 9.81
C ARG A 51 2.80 -11.08 10.93
N GLY A 52 1.96 -11.08 11.96
CA GLY A 52 2.05 -12.05 13.06
C GLY A 52 1.82 -13.48 12.58
N LEU A 53 0.82 -13.69 11.72
CA LEU A 53 0.48 -14.99 11.17
C LEU A 53 1.58 -15.50 10.23
N ASP A 54 2.12 -14.66 9.34
CA ASP A 54 3.24 -15.04 8.45
C ASP A 54 4.47 -15.50 9.25
N LEU A 55 4.88 -14.71 10.26
CA LEU A 55 6.02 -15.04 11.11
C LEU A 55 5.76 -16.34 11.90
N ALA A 56 4.61 -16.46 12.54
CA ALA A 56 4.25 -17.63 13.31
C ALA A 56 4.19 -18.89 12.44
N ALA A 57 3.61 -18.80 11.24
CA ALA A 57 3.53 -19.89 10.29
C ALA A 57 4.92 -20.37 9.88
N ARG A 58 5.84 -19.45 9.56
CA ARG A 58 7.24 -19.79 9.23
C ARG A 58 7.96 -20.46 10.39
N LEU A 59 7.75 -19.98 11.61
CA LEU A 59 8.33 -20.60 12.82
C LEU A 59 7.80 -22.02 13.03
N VAL A 60 6.49 -22.24 12.84
CA VAL A 60 5.87 -23.57 12.95
C VAL A 60 6.45 -24.52 11.90
N ILE A 61 6.57 -24.07 10.64
CA ILE A 61 7.18 -24.88 9.57
C ILE A 61 8.64 -25.23 9.91
N ALA A 62 9.42 -24.25 10.39
CA ALA A 62 10.84 -24.45 10.70
C ALA A 62 11.08 -25.32 11.94
N ALA A 63 10.22 -25.22 12.95
CA ALA A 63 10.36 -25.96 14.22
C ALA A 63 9.67 -27.34 14.20
N SER A 64 8.66 -27.53 13.35
CA SER A 64 7.95 -28.82 13.27
C SER A 64 8.75 -29.84 12.48
N ARG A 65 8.95 -31.02 13.09
CA ARG A 65 9.44 -32.23 12.41
C ARG A 65 8.32 -33.21 12.06
N SER A 66 7.08 -32.86 12.40
CA SER A 66 5.90 -33.69 12.20
C SER A 66 5.15 -33.26 10.93
N GLY A 67 4.57 -34.22 10.21
CA GLY A 67 3.72 -33.96 9.04
C GLY A 67 2.54 -33.03 9.35
N PRO A 68 1.78 -33.25 10.44
CA PRO A 68 0.67 -32.36 10.82
C PRO A 68 1.11 -30.93 11.13
N GLY A 69 2.22 -30.75 11.85
CA GLY A 69 2.72 -29.41 12.16
C GLY A 69 3.23 -28.67 10.93
N TRP A 70 3.86 -29.39 9.98
CA TRP A 70 4.20 -28.81 8.67
C TRP A 70 2.96 -28.39 7.88
N ALA A 71 1.94 -29.24 7.82
CA ALA A 71 0.68 -28.94 7.12
C ALA A 71 -0.04 -27.73 7.74
N LEU A 72 -0.11 -27.65 9.07
CA LEU A 72 -0.67 -26.51 9.78
C LEU A 72 0.10 -25.22 9.47
N GLY A 73 1.43 -25.26 9.54
CA GLY A 73 2.28 -24.12 9.22
C GLY A 73 2.10 -23.66 7.77
N THR A 74 2.05 -24.59 6.82
CA THR A 74 1.80 -24.27 5.39
C THR A 74 0.42 -23.66 5.18
N ALA A 75 -0.63 -24.19 5.81
CA ALA A 75 -1.98 -23.64 5.71
C ALA A 75 -2.07 -22.23 6.32
N ALA A 76 -1.44 -22.00 7.46
CA ALA A 76 -1.35 -20.68 8.09
C ALA A 76 -0.58 -19.69 7.21
N LEU A 77 0.53 -20.12 6.59
CA LEU A 77 1.31 -19.29 5.67
C LEU A 77 0.51 -18.94 4.41
N ALA A 78 -0.20 -19.91 3.84
CA ALA A 78 -1.09 -19.67 2.70
C ALA A 78 -2.17 -18.64 3.05
N THR A 79 -2.76 -18.75 4.24
CA THR A 79 -3.76 -17.78 4.73
C THR A 79 -3.16 -16.38 4.88
N ALA A 80 -1.97 -16.26 5.50
CA ALA A 80 -1.27 -14.98 5.64
C ALA A 80 -0.96 -14.35 4.27
N LYS A 81 -0.60 -15.16 3.27
CA LYS A 81 -0.37 -14.71 1.91
C LYS A 81 -1.65 -14.30 1.19
N SER A 82 -2.76 -14.98 1.41
CA SER A 82 -4.05 -14.55 0.86
C SER A 82 -4.50 -13.20 1.40
N ILE A 83 -4.30 -12.97 2.71
CA ILE A 83 -4.61 -11.68 3.34
C ILE A 83 -3.70 -10.58 2.77
N GLU A 84 -2.39 -10.82 2.71
CA GLU A 84 -1.46 -9.86 2.09
C GLU A 84 -1.83 -9.55 0.65
N ASN A 85 -2.21 -10.56 -0.13
CA ASN A 85 -2.49 -10.38 -1.55
C ASN A 85 -3.81 -9.65 -1.82
N MET A 86 -4.90 -10.06 -1.18
CA MET A 86 -6.24 -9.57 -1.53
C MET A 86 -6.75 -8.47 -0.61
N GLU A 87 -6.38 -8.50 0.68
CA GLU A 87 -6.89 -7.53 1.66
C GLU A 87 -5.98 -6.32 1.81
N LEU A 88 -4.66 -6.54 1.80
CA LEU A 88 -3.67 -5.48 2.02
C LEU A 88 -3.15 -4.90 0.70
N GLY A 89 -2.30 -5.65 0.00
CA GLY A 89 -1.61 -5.20 -1.21
C GLY A 89 -2.56 -4.68 -2.29
N HIS A 90 -3.58 -5.46 -2.66
CA HIS A 90 -4.55 -5.06 -3.67
C HIS A 90 -5.30 -3.76 -3.31
N ASN A 91 -5.89 -3.70 -2.11
CA ASN A 91 -6.71 -2.56 -1.69
C ASN A 91 -5.88 -1.30 -1.44
N ILE A 92 -4.72 -1.42 -0.78
CA ILE A 92 -3.83 -0.29 -0.53
C ILE A 92 -3.25 0.23 -1.86
N CYS A 93 -2.78 -0.63 -2.75
CA CYS A 93 -2.25 -0.19 -4.05
C CYS A 93 -3.33 0.35 -5.00
N HIS A 94 -4.61 0.05 -4.76
CA HIS A 94 -5.74 0.71 -5.44
C HIS A 94 -6.13 2.07 -4.83
N GLY A 95 -5.51 2.49 -3.72
CA GLY A 95 -5.77 3.77 -3.07
C GLY A 95 -6.99 3.77 -2.16
N GLN A 96 -7.49 2.58 -1.78
CA GLN A 96 -8.61 2.48 -0.85
C GLN A 96 -8.31 3.22 0.45
N TRP A 97 -7.07 3.26 0.92
CA TRP A 97 -6.68 3.77 2.23
C TRP A 97 -6.04 5.17 2.22
N ASP A 98 -5.88 5.79 1.04
CA ASP A 98 -5.12 7.05 0.86
C ASP A 98 -5.74 8.25 1.60
N TRP A 99 -7.05 8.23 1.85
CA TRP A 99 -7.77 9.24 2.65
C TRP A 99 -7.23 9.40 4.08
N MET A 100 -6.56 8.37 4.63
CA MET A 100 -5.96 8.45 5.97
C MET A 100 -4.69 9.31 5.98
N ASN A 101 -4.13 9.63 4.81
CA ASN A 101 -2.85 10.33 4.63
C ASN A 101 -1.72 9.74 5.51
N ASP A 102 -1.73 8.41 5.67
CA ASP A 102 -0.75 7.68 6.45
C ASP A 102 0.39 7.23 5.52
N PRO A 103 1.64 7.68 5.72
CA PRO A 103 2.74 7.37 4.81
C PRO A 103 3.10 5.88 4.79
N GLU A 104 2.75 5.11 5.82
CA GLU A 104 2.96 3.66 5.84
C GLU A 104 1.85 2.89 5.14
N ILE A 105 0.64 3.46 5.02
CA ILE A 105 -0.54 2.82 4.43
C ILE A 105 -1.08 3.70 3.30
N HIS A 106 -0.24 3.90 2.28
CA HIS A 106 -0.58 4.72 1.11
C HIS A 106 -0.25 4.01 -0.19
N SER A 107 -1.08 4.17 -1.21
CA SER A 107 -0.93 3.51 -2.51
C SER A 107 0.43 3.78 -3.16
N SER A 108 1.01 4.95 -2.95
CA SER A 108 2.30 5.36 -3.53
C SER A 108 3.52 4.81 -2.81
N THR A 109 3.41 4.45 -1.52
CA THR A 109 4.53 4.03 -0.67
C THR A 109 4.46 2.57 -0.27
N TRP A 110 3.27 1.96 -0.27
CA TRP A 110 3.09 0.55 0.04
C TRP A 110 3.84 -0.31 -0.98
N GLU A 111 4.62 -1.25 -0.46
CA GLU A 111 5.22 -2.30 -1.24
C GLU A 111 4.49 -3.61 -0.98
N TRP A 112 3.77 -4.04 -2.01
CA TRP A 112 3.06 -5.30 -2.05
C TRP A 112 4.06 -6.44 -2.21
N ASP A 113 4.03 -7.40 -1.27
CA ASP A 113 4.82 -8.64 -1.32
C ASP A 113 4.31 -9.60 -2.41
N MET A 114 4.62 -9.24 -3.65
CA MET A 114 4.37 -10.01 -4.87
C MET A 114 5.70 -10.28 -5.61
N VAL A 115 5.64 -11.09 -6.68
CA VAL A 115 6.85 -11.46 -7.46
C VAL A 115 7.47 -10.25 -8.21
N GLY A 116 6.70 -9.18 -8.43
CA GLY A 116 7.14 -7.96 -9.09
C GLY A 116 7.20 -6.75 -8.14
N VAL A 117 7.66 -5.62 -8.67
CA VAL A 117 7.62 -4.34 -7.93
C VAL A 117 6.23 -3.71 -8.00
N SER A 118 5.79 -3.13 -6.89
CA SER A 118 4.45 -2.53 -6.78
C SER A 118 4.23 -1.42 -7.79
N SER A 119 5.30 -0.68 -8.15
CA SER A 119 5.26 0.38 -9.16
C SER A 119 4.88 -0.12 -10.56
N GLN A 120 5.35 -1.30 -10.97
CA GLN A 120 4.99 -1.90 -12.26
C GLN A 120 3.53 -2.33 -12.27
N TRP A 121 3.07 -2.95 -11.17
CA TRP A 121 1.66 -3.29 -11.04
C TRP A 121 0.79 -2.04 -11.08
N ARG A 122 1.10 -1.00 -10.29
CA ARG A 122 0.35 0.29 -10.32
C ARG A 122 0.31 0.90 -11.71
N TYR A 123 1.44 0.91 -12.42
CA TYR A 123 1.48 1.44 -13.79
C TYR A 123 0.63 0.61 -14.77
N ALA A 124 0.75 -0.71 -14.74
CA ALA A 124 -0.07 -1.57 -15.61
C ALA A 124 -1.57 -1.47 -15.24
N HIS A 125 -1.90 -1.71 -13.97
CA HIS A 125 -3.25 -1.89 -13.45
C HIS A 125 -4.03 -0.60 -13.18
N ASN A 126 -3.38 0.49 -12.77
CA ASN A 126 -4.09 1.75 -12.53
C ASN A 126 -4.02 2.67 -13.75
N TYR A 127 -2.86 2.76 -14.41
CA TYR A 127 -2.65 3.68 -15.52
C TYR A 127 -3.02 3.06 -16.87
N ARG A 128 -2.39 1.94 -17.26
CA ARG A 128 -2.63 1.35 -18.60
C ARG A 128 -4.02 0.73 -18.75
N HIS A 129 -4.57 0.12 -17.70
CA HIS A 129 -5.92 -0.45 -17.75
C HIS A 129 -7.01 0.64 -17.83
N ARG A 130 -6.79 1.83 -17.25
CA ARG A 130 -7.71 2.98 -17.43
C ARG A 130 -7.55 3.62 -18.82
N LEU A 131 -6.33 3.81 -19.29
CA LEU A 131 -6.09 4.43 -20.60
C LEU A 131 -6.44 3.52 -21.79
N GLY A 132 -6.25 2.20 -21.67
CA GLY A 132 -6.68 1.24 -22.69
C GLY A 132 -8.21 1.16 -22.83
N ALA A 133 -8.96 1.58 -21.80
CA ALA A 133 -10.42 1.69 -21.86
C ALA A 133 -10.89 3.01 -22.51
N GLU A 134 -10.07 4.07 -22.48
CA GLU A 134 -10.38 5.36 -23.13
C GLU A 134 -10.03 5.39 -24.63
N SER A 135 -9.17 4.49 -25.10
CA SER A 135 -8.79 4.40 -26.53
C SER A 135 -9.89 3.92 -27.49
N GLY A 136 -11.13 3.77 -27.02
CA GLY A 136 -12.31 3.44 -27.85
C GLY A 136 -13.06 4.64 -28.44
N VAL A 137 -12.68 5.88 -28.13
CA VAL A 137 -13.32 7.08 -28.69
C VAL A 137 -12.41 7.68 -29.79
N PRO A 138 -12.77 7.56 -31.08
CA PRO A 138 -12.01 8.22 -32.13
C PRO A 138 -12.25 9.72 -32.07
N GLY A 139 -11.18 10.48 -31.79
CA GLY A 139 -11.09 11.89 -32.18
C GLY A 139 -11.37 12.92 -31.09
N ARG A 140 -10.42 13.14 -30.17
CA ARG A 140 -10.17 14.50 -29.63
C ARG A 140 -8.84 14.74 -28.89
N GLN A 141 -7.80 13.93 -29.10
CA GLN A 141 -6.53 14.04 -28.34
C GLN A 141 -5.37 14.70 -29.11
N GLY A 142 -5.65 15.54 -30.12
CA GLY A 142 -4.60 16.17 -30.94
C GLY A 142 -3.98 17.46 -30.36
N LEU A 143 -4.53 18.05 -29.29
CA LEU A 143 -4.18 19.43 -28.92
C LEU A 143 -3.65 19.61 -27.48
N SER A 144 -3.91 18.70 -26.56
CA SER A 144 -3.42 18.79 -25.17
C SER A 144 -2.03 18.20 -24.96
N ASP A 145 -1.61 17.24 -25.79
CA ASP A 145 -0.34 16.52 -25.62
C ASP A 145 0.89 17.33 -26.09
N LEU A 146 0.70 18.26 -27.03
CA LEU A 146 1.78 19.15 -27.48
C LEU A 146 2.13 20.20 -26.40
N SER A 147 1.15 20.69 -25.63
CA SER A 147 1.39 21.72 -24.61
C SER A 147 2.14 21.19 -23.37
N ARG A 148 1.90 19.94 -22.97
CA ARG A 148 2.55 19.36 -21.77
C ARG A 148 3.94 18.78 -22.07
N ALA A 149 4.21 18.37 -23.31
CA ALA A 149 5.54 17.92 -23.73
C ALA A 149 6.53 19.10 -23.81
N GLU A 150 6.10 20.27 -24.28
CA GLU A 150 6.96 21.47 -24.34
C GLU A 150 7.30 22.02 -22.95
N SER A 151 6.37 21.94 -21.98
CA SER A 151 6.63 22.43 -20.62
C SER A 151 7.66 21.57 -19.85
N SER A 152 7.76 20.28 -20.15
CA SER A 152 8.74 19.38 -19.53
C SER A 152 10.13 19.45 -20.16
N ALA A 153 10.27 20.02 -21.36
CA ALA A 153 11.54 20.10 -22.09
C ALA A 153 12.38 21.35 -21.76
N MET A 154 11.85 22.30 -20.97
CA MET A 154 12.44 23.63 -20.79
C MET A 154 13.01 23.92 -19.39
N ALA A 155 13.37 22.88 -18.62
CA ALA A 155 14.10 23.02 -17.37
C ALA A 155 15.63 22.80 -17.59
N PRO A 156 16.51 23.76 -17.25
CA PRO A 156 17.93 23.66 -17.57
C PRO A 156 18.66 22.65 -16.67
N HIS A 157 19.36 21.71 -17.30
CA HIS A 157 20.35 20.83 -16.69
C HIS A 157 21.55 21.63 -16.17
N ALA A 158 21.73 21.68 -14.84
CA ALA A 158 22.99 22.09 -14.21
C ALA A 158 23.69 20.86 -13.61
N HIS A 159 24.75 20.43 -14.29
CA HIS A 159 25.71 19.43 -13.80
C HIS A 159 26.54 20.01 -12.65
N ARG A 160 26.61 19.32 -11.50
CA ARG A 160 27.76 19.42 -10.60
C ARG A 160 27.99 18.10 -9.87
N GLU A 161 29.13 17.48 -10.19
CA GLU A 161 29.65 16.30 -9.50
C GLU A 161 30.03 16.60 -8.05
N ARG A 162 29.73 15.66 -7.14
CA ARG A 162 30.66 14.96 -6.22
C ARG A 162 29.89 14.34 -5.05
N GLY A 163 30.15 13.06 -4.80
CA GLY A 163 30.16 12.52 -3.43
C GLY A 163 29.16 11.42 -3.10
N ARG A 164 29.66 10.18 -3.10
CA ARG A 164 29.39 9.12 -2.10
C ARG A 164 27.98 8.47 -2.11
N GLN A 165 27.89 7.31 -2.77
CA GLN A 165 26.84 6.32 -2.50
C GLN A 165 27.01 5.75 -1.08
N PRO A 166 25.96 5.68 -0.24
CA PRO A 166 25.92 4.73 0.85
C PRO A 166 25.34 3.40 0.33
N ALA A 167 26.13 2.34 0.51
CA ALA A 167 25.76 0.97 0.22
C ALA A 167 24.50 0.55 1.00
N ALA A 168 23.57 -0.11 0.30
CA ALA A 168 22.47 -0.84 0.90
C ALA A 168 23.02 -1.91 1.85
N LYS A 169 22.72 -1.79 3.15
CA LYS A 169 22.99 -2.84 4.12
C LYS A 169 21.88 -3.90 4.02
N CYS A 170 22.20 -5.01 3.38
CA CYS A 170 21.53 -6.29 3.65
C CYS A 170 21.80 -6.68 5.11
N VAL A 171 20.77 -6.68 5.96
CA VAL A 171 20.86 -7.22 7.31
C VAL A 171 20.78 -8.74 7.21
N GLY A 172 21.95 -9.37 7.15
CA GLY A 172 22.11 -10.82 7.31
C GLY A 172 22.25 -11.17 8.79
N LEU A 173 21.33 -12.00 9.28
CA LEU A 173 21.43 -12.70 10.56
C LEU A 173 22.71 -13.55 10.61
N ARG A 174 23.64 -13.20 11.51
CA ARG A 174 24.62 -14.15 12.06
C ARG A 174 24.60 -14.02 13.58
N GLY A 175 24.32 -15.13 14.24
CA GLY A 175 24.40 -15.24 15.68
C GLY A 175 25.86 -15.32 16.13
N ASP A 176 26.14 -14.70 17.27
CA ASP A 176 27.30 -15.03 18.08
C ASP A 176 26.84 -15.32 19.51
N LEU A 177 27.01 -16.59 19.84
CA LEU A 177 26.97 -17.16 21.18
C LEU A 177 28.20 -16.65 21.96
N LEU A 178 28.06 -16.58 23.29
CA LEU A 178 29.11 -16.56 24.32
C LEU A 178 29.75 -15.19 24.67
N ARG A 179 29.16 -14.53 25.68
CA ARG A 179 29.96 -13.85 26.70
C ARG A 179 29.28 -13.94 28.08
N THR A 180 29.97 -14.58 29.01
CA THR A 180 29.60 -14.78 30.42
C THR A 180 29.73 -13.50 31.26
N PRO A 181 29.09 -13.41 32.45
CA PRO A 181 28.96 -12.17 33.21
C PRO A 181 30.13 -11.97 34.19
N ARG A 182 30.58 -10.72 34.37
CA ARG A 182 31.49 -10.35 35.47
C ARG A 182 30.76 -9.45 36.48
N ARG A 183 30.67 -9.95 37.72
CA ARG A 183 30.16 -9.31 38.94
C ARG A 183 31.07 -8.16 39.43
N GLY A 184 30.45 -7.25 40.21
CA GLY A 184 31.06 -6.33 41.18
C GLY A 184 31.09 -4.88 40.67
N HIS A 185 30.65 -3.84 41.38
CA HIS A 185 30.46 -3.64 42.81
C HIS A 185 29.31 -2.65 43.06
N THR A 186 28.59 -2.89 44.15
CA THR A 186 27.72 -1.96 44.87
C THR A 186 28.47 -0.72 45.32
N GLU A 187 27.92 0.47 45.08
CA GLU A 187 28.19 1.64 45.91
C GLU A 187 26.88 2.38 46.22
N VAL A 188 26.47 2.25 47.48
CA VAL A 188 25.38 2.99 48.12
C VAL A 188 25.95 4.37 48.47
N ARG A 189 25.43 5.45 47.88
CA ARG A 189 25.77 6.81 48.32
C ARG A 189 24.58 7.46 49.03
N ALA A 190 24.86 7.80 50.28
CA ALA A 190 23.94 8.35 51.27
C ALA A 190 23.46 9.79 50.97
N ARG A 191 22.35 10.09 51.63
CA ARG A 191 21.61 11.36 51.75
C ARG A 191 22.49 12.60 51.90
N ARG A 192 22.01 13.73 51.35
CA ARG A 192 22.09 15.04 52.02
C ARG A 192 20.85 15.87 51.71
N THR A 193 20.03 16.06 52.73
CA THR A 193 18.95 17.05 52.84
C THR A 193 19.51 18.32 53.47
N GLU A 194 19.44 19.45 52.78
CA GLU A 194 19.54 20.81 53.34
C GLU A 194 18.45 21.63 52.62
N ARG A 195 17.35 21.89 53.32
CA ARG A 195 16.88 23.22 53.79
C ARG A 195 16.35 24.12 52.69
#